data_AF-A0A2V5VNH6-F1
#
_entry.id   AF-A0A2V5VNH6-F1
#
_cell.length_a   1.000
_cell.length_b   1.000
_cell.length_c   1.000
_cell.angle_alpha   90.00
_cell.angle_beta   90.00
_cell.angle_gamma   90.00
#
_symmetry.space_group_name_H-M   'P 1'
#
loop_
_entity.id
_entity.type
_entity.pdbx_description
1 polymer ?
#
loop_
_entity_poly.entity_id
_entity_poly.type
_entity_poly.pdbx_seq_one_letter_code
_entity_poly.pdbx_strand_id
1 'polypeptide(L)' 'MAATVERILEDALALTDDARLLWAERLVESVNASANPEIEGRQLAEVRRRMADVSDGRVKLVPREAALREVREAVQRTR' A
#
# COMPACT_ATOMS: atom_id res chain seq x y z
N MET A 1 -10.85 11.55 -27.15
CA MET A 1 -9.41 11.27 -27.34
C MET A 1 -8.92 10.62 -26.07
N ALA A 2 -8.38 9.40 -26.12
CA ALA A 2 -7.74 8.80 -24.96
C ALA A 2 -6.41 9.53 -24.74
N ALA A 3 -6.27 10.28 -23.66
CA ALA A 3 -4.95 10.74 -23.23
C ALA A 3 -4.11 9.49 -22.92
N THR A 4 -2.85 9.47 -23.35
CA THR A 4 -1.94 8.38 -22.99
C THR A 4 -1.68 8.43 -21.48
N VAL A 5 -1.43 7.27 -20.87
CA VAL A 5 -1.18 7.15 -19.42
C VAL A 5 -0.02 8.05 -19.01
N GLU A 6 0.99 8.18 -19.87
CA GLU A 6 2.17 9.02 -19.66
C GLU A 6 1.83 10.50 -19.58
N ARG A 7 0.91 11.00 -20.43
CA ARG A 7 0.48 12.40 -20.40
C ARG A 7 -0.29 12.71 -19.11
N ILE A 8 -1.18 11.80 -18.70
CA ILE A 8 -1.94 11.93 -17.45
C ILE A 8 -1.00 11.96 -16.25
N LEU A 9 0.04 11.11 -16.26
CA LEU A 9 1.04 11.06 -15.21
C LEU A 9 1.86 12.36 -15.16
N GLU A 10 2.32 12.86 -16.30
CA GLU A 10 3.04 14.14 -16.38
C GLU A 10 2.20 15.29 -15.79
N ASP A 11 0.93 15.38 -16.19
CA ASP A 11 0.02 16.43 -15.71
C ASP A 11 -0.24 16.29 -14.21
N ALA A 12 -0.42 15.07 -13.69
CA ALA A 12 -0.61 14.80 -12.27
C ALA A 12 0.62 15.17 -11.43
N LEU A 13 1.84 14.90 -11.94
CA LEU A 13 3.09 15.24 -11.25
C LEU A 13 3.36 16.75 -11.23
N ALA A 14 2.80 17.50 -12.18
CA ALA A 14 2.90 18.97 -12.21
C ALA A 14 1.96 19.69 -11.22
N LEU A 15 1.03 18.98 -10.58
CA LEU A 15 0.12 19.55 -9.58
C LEU A 15 0.85 19.95 -8.29
N THR A 16 0.21 20.81 -7.49
CA THR A 16 0.67 21.12 -6.13
C THR A 16 0.64 19.89 -5.23
N ASP A 17 1.41 19.90 -4.14
CA ASP A 17 1.50 18.76 -3.21
C ASP A 17 0.14 18.32 -2.68
N ASP A 18 -0.70 19.27 -2.24
CA ASP A 18 -2.06 18.99 -1.75
C ASP A 18 -2.95 18.36 -2.84
N ALA A 19 -2.86 18.88 -4.07
CA ALA A 19 -3.63 18.35 -5.19
C ALA A 19 -3.16 16.94 -5.57
N ARG A 20 -1.85 16.66 -5.49
CA ARG A 20 -1.31 15.30 -5.70
C ARG A 20 -1.76 14.33 -4.61
N LEU A 21 -1.80 14.74 -3.34
CA LEU A 21 -2.35 13.90 -2.26
C LEU A 21 -3.81 13.55 -2.53
N LEU A 22 -4.65 14.55 -2.82
CA LEU A 22 -6.05 14.34 -3.14
C LEU A 22 -6.22 13.38 -4.34
N TRP A 23 -5.41 13.55 -5.38
CA TRP A 23 -5.44 12.68 -6.55
C TRP A 23 -5.03 11.24 -6.22
N ALA A 24 -3.97 11.06 -5.42
CA ALA A 24 -3.51 9.75 -4.99
C ALA A 24 -4.58 9.00 -4.18
N GLU A 25 -5.26 9.68 -3.25
CA GLU A 25 -6.37 9.11 -2.49
C GLU A 25 -7.49 8.61 -3.41
N ARG A 26 -7.92 9.44 -4.37
CA ARG A 26 -9.00 9.09 -5.31
C ARG A 26 -8.63 7.96 -6.25
N LEU A 27 -7.38 7.89 -6.70
CA LEU A 27 -6.88 6.77 -7.51
C LEU A 27 -6.89 5.47 -6.70
N VAL A 28 -6.44 5.50 -5.45
CA VAL A 28 -6.50 4.34 -4.55
C VAL A 28 -7.94 3.89 -4.32
N GLU A 29 -8.86 4.82 -4.04
CA GLU A 29 -10.29 4.52 -3.89
C GLU A 29 -10.88 3.90 -5.16
N SER A 30 -10.57 4.44 -6.34
CA SER A 30 -11.04 3.91 -7.62
C SER A 30 -10.54 2.49 -7.88
N VAL A 31 -9.28 2.20 -7.55
CA VAL A 31 -8.72 0.85 -7.68
C VAL A 31 -9.40 -0.09 -6.69
N ASN A 32 -9.58 0.33 -5.44
CA ASN A 32 -10.26 -0.46 -4.41
C ASN A 32 -11.74 -0.73 -4.76
N ALA A 33 -12.44 0.21 -5.40
CA ALA A 33 -13.82 0.00 -5.84
C ALA A 33 -13.98 -1.15 -6.86
N SER A 34 -12.90 -1.48 -7.57
CA SER A 34 -12.84 -2.62 -8.50
C SER A 34 -12.31 -3.91 -7.86
N ALA A 35 -11.96 -3.88 -6.57
CA ALA A 35 -11.42 -5.05 -5.87
C ALA A 35 -12.48 -6.15 -5.74
N ASN A 36 -12.06 -7.40 -5.88
CA ASN A 36 -12.94 -8.55 -5.66
C ASN A 36 -13.29 -8.65 -4.16
N PRO A 37 -14.58 -8.55 -3.78
CA PRO A 37 -14.99 -8.58 -2.37
C PRO A 37 -14.57 -9.84 -1.61
N GLU A 38 -14.45 -10.98 -2.31
CA GLU A 38 -13.99 -12.22 -1.70
C GLU A 38 -12.50 -12.15 -1.31
N ILE A 39 -11.67 -11.57 -2.18
CA ILE A 39 -10.23 -11.40 -1.93
C ILE A 39 -10.04 -10.40 -0.77
N GLU A 40 -10.78 -9.29 -0.79
CA GLU A 40 -10.76 -8.30 0.28
C GLU A 40 -11.16 -8.92 1.63
N GLY A 41 -12.25 -9.70 1.66
CA GLY A 41 -12.70 -10.40 2.85
C GLY A 41 -11.64 -11.37 3.41
N ARG A 42 -10.95 -12.11 2.54
CA ARG A 42 -9.85 -13.01 2.94
C ARG A 42 -8.65 -12.25 3.50
N GLN A 43 -8.28 -11.13 2.88
CA GLN A 43 -7.19 -10.26 3.37
C GLN A 43 -7.53 -9.69 4.75
N LEU A 44 -8.74 -9.17 4.93
CA LEU A 44 -9.21 -8.66 6.22
C LEU A 44 -9.22 -9.74 7.31
N ALA A 45 -9.66 -10.96 6.98
CA ALA A 45 -9.63 -12.08 7.90
C ALA A 45 -8.18 -12.42 8.33
N GLU A 46 -7.24 -12.43 7.39
CA GLU A 46 -5.82 -12.69 7.69
C GLU A 46 -5.20 -11.58 8.54
N VAL A 47 -5.49 -10.31 8.25
CA VAL A 47 -5.03 -9.18 9.07
C VAL A 47 -5.53 -9.32 10.50
N ARG A 48 -6.84 -9.59 10.69
CA ARG A 48 -7.43 -9.80 12.02
C ARG A 48 -6.79 -10.98 12.75
N ARG A 49 -6.58 -12.10 12.04
CA ARG A 49 -5.90 -13.28 12.59
C ARG A 49 -4.50 -12.94 13.08
N ARG A 50 -3.70 -12.23 12.28
CA ARG A 50 -2.34 -11.81 12.66
C ARG A 50 -2.34 -10.85 13.83
N MET A 51 -3.26 -9.89 13.87
CA MET A 51 -3.40 -8.98 15.01
C MET A 51 -3.69 -9.75 16.30
N ALA A 52 -4.61 -10.72 16.26
CA ALA A 52 -4.92 -11.58 17.39
C ALA A 52 -3.71 -12.42 17.82
N ASP A 53 -2.98 -13.01 16.87
CA ASP A 53 -1.76 -13.77 17.17
C ASP A 53 -0.71 -12.91 17.91
N VAL A 54 -0.57 -11.63 17.52
CA VAL A 54 0.32 -10.68 18.18
C VAL A 54 -0.18 -10.34 19.59
N SER A 55 -1.45 -9.97 19.72
CA SER A 55 -2.07 -9.61 21.00
C SER A 55 -2.04 -10.76 22.02
N ASP A 56 -2.24 -11.99 21.56
CA ASP A 56 -2.25 -13.20 22.39
C ASP A 56 -0.83 -13.74 22.65
N GLY A 57 0.21 -13.12 22.10
CA GLY A 57 1.60 -13.58 22.23
C GLY A 57 1.89 -14.91 21.53
N ARG A 58 1.06 -15.30 20.55
CA ARG A 58 1.20 -16.55 19.77
C ARG A 58 2.31 -16.49 18.73
N VAL A 59 2.88 -15.31 18.48
CA VAL A 59 3.98 -15.10 17.54
C VAL A 59 5.12 -14.31 18.17
N LYS A 60 6.35 -14.62 17.75
CA LYS A 60 7.54 -13.86 18.14
C LYS A 60 7.67 -12.63 17.26
N LEU A 61 7.65 -11.45 17.88
CA LEU A 61 7.87 -10.19 17.19
C LEU A 61 9.37 -9.95 16.94
N VAL A 62 9.65 -9.17 15.90
CA VAL A 62 10.97 -8.63 15.61
C VAL A 62 11.01 -7.17 16.06
N PRO A 63 12.10 -6.68 16.66
CA PRO A 63 12.25 -5.26 16.97
C PRO A 63 12.09 -4.40 15.72
N ARG A 64 11.30 -3.31 15.82
CA ARG A 64 10.98 -2.40 14.71
C ARG A 64 12.22 -1.97 13.91
N GLU A 65 13.27 -1.54 14.60
CA GLU A 65 14.49 -1.05 13.94
C GLU A 65 15.23 -2.14 13.16
N ALA A 66 15.18 -3.39 13.63
CA ALA A 66 15.73 -4.52 12.90
C ALA A 66 14.92 -4.81 11.63
N ALA A 67 13.59 -4.89 11.77
CA ALA A 67 12.70 -5.12 10.62
C ALA A 67 12.83 -4.02 9.55
N LEU A 68 12.85 -2.74 9.94
CA LEU A 68 13.00 -1.62 9.00
C LEU A 68 14.38 -1.58 8.34
N ARG A 69 15.44 -2.02 9.01
CA ARG A 69 16.76 -2.16 8.41
C ARG A 69 16.75 -3.24 7.32
N GLU A 70 16.21 -4.41 7.62
CA GLU A 70 16.12 -5.53 6.66
C GLU A 70 15.33 -5.14 5.40
N VAL A 71 14.20 -4.44 5.56
CA VAL A 71 13.40 -3.93 4.43
C VAL A 71 14.22 -2.98 3.56
N ARG A 72 14.93 -2.02 4.17
CA ARG A 72 15.77 -1.06 3.42
C ARG A 72 16.87 -1.77 2.64
N GLU A 73 17.55 -2.72 3.27
CA GLU A 73 18.60 -3.52 2.63
C GLU A 73 18.05 -4.37 1.47
N ALA A 74 16.83 -4.90 1.59
CA ALA A 74 16.19 -5.69 0.53
C ALA A 74 15.81 -4.83 -0.69
N VAL A 75 15.22 -3.65 -0.46
CA VAL A 75 14.83 -2.72 -1.53
C VAL A 75 16.06 -2.20 -2.28
N GLN A 76 17.17 -1.92 -1.57
CA GLN A 76 18.42 -1.50 -2.20
C GLN A 76 19.08 -2.59 -3.06
N ARG A 77 18.89 -3.87 -2.73
CA ARG A 77 19.41 -5.00 -3.52
C ARG A 77 18.66 -5.26 -4.82
N THR A 78 17.47 -4.69 -4.98
CA THR A 78 16.60 -4.89 -6.16
C THR A 78 16.70 -3.73 -7.15
N ARG A 79 17.50 -2.70 -6.84
CA ARG A 79 17.88 -1.61 -7.74
C ARG A 79 19.26 -1.87 -8.34
#